data_AF-A0A955YPB7-F1
#
_entry.id   AF-A0A955YPB7-F1
#
_cell.length_a   1.000
_cell.length_b   1.000
_cell.length_c   1.000
_cell.angle_alpha   90.00
_cell.angle_beta   90.00
_cell.angle_gamma   90.00
#
_symmetry.space_group_name_H-M   'P 1'
#
loop_
_entity.id
_entity.type
_entity.pdbx_description
1 polymer ?
#
loop_
_entity_poly.entity_id
_entity_poly.type
_entity_poly.pdbx_seq_one_letter_code
_entity_poly.pdbx_strand_id
1 'polypeptide(L)'
;VDLVTLALNLFTQGVDPKLDISDIDGLRRTAEYCNRLPVHERHPYVGDLVYTAFSGSHQDAIKKGMDAIGPKDSYETWEVPYLPIDPAHLGRSYEALIRVNSQSGKGGVAYVMRAEHGLDLPRRLQIEFSKTIQTIAEDTGTEITPKEMWTSFSREYLEAPENRTRFIELKTADAITSGDKARVTAELVVDGDPRIVRGTGSGPIAAFMGALREHLGIDLEVVDYVEHAVAAGTDATAAAYVEMKSPEGQVRWGVGLDPNILHASLHAVLSAVNRHRRVSP
;
A
#
# COMPACT_ATOMS: atom_id res chain seq x y z
N VAL A 1 14.18 18.00 -37.49
CA VAL A 1 13.71 16.61 -37.53
C VAL A 1 14.50 15.82 -36.50
N ASP A 2 13.87 14.90 -35.77
CA ASP A 2 14.48 14.14 -34.68
C ASP A 2 14.91 12.75 -35.17
N LEU A 3 16.22 12.46 -35.15
CA LEU A 3 16.77 11.21 -35.69
C LEU A 3 16.40 9.98 -34.85
N VAL A 4 16.27 10.15 -33.53
CA VAL A 4 15.87 9.08 -32.61
C VAL A 4 14.44 8.61 -32.93
N THR A 5 13.52 9.57 -33.12
CA THR A 5 12.14 9.30 -33.50
C THR A 5 12.06 8.59 -34.85
N LEU A 6 12.83 9.01 -35.86
CA LEU A 6 12.85 8.34 -37.16
C LEU A 6 13.36 6.89 -37.05
N ALA A 7 14.47 6.68 -36.33
CA ALA A 7 15.04 5.36 -36.13
C ALA A 7 14.07 4.42 -35.40
N LEU A 8 13.40 4.91 -34.36
CA LEU A 8 12.45 4.09 -33.58
C LEU A 8 11.11 3.88 -34.27
N ASN A 9 10.67 4.81 -35.13
CA ASN A 9 9.54 4.57 -36.00
C ASN A 9 9.82 3.42 -37.00
N LEU A 10 11.05 3.29 -37.51
CA LEU A 10 11.45 2.13 -38.31
C LEU A 10 11.51 0.85 -37.47
N PHE A 11 12.18 0.93 -36.32
CA PHE A 11 12.38 -0.21 -35.42
C PHE A 11 11.06 -0.83 -34.96
N THR A 12 10.10 0.00 -34.51
CA THR A 12 8.77 -0.45 -34.07
C THR A 12 7.92 -1.06 -35.19
N GLN A 13 8.32 -0.91 -36.45
CA GLN A 13 7.68 -1.52 -37.61
C GLN A 13 8.51 -2.68 -38.18
N GLY A 14 9.51 -3.18 -37.45
CA GLY A 14 10.34 -4.32 -37.85
C GLY A 14 11.42 -3.99 -38.87
N VAL A 15 11.74 -2.71 -39.10
CA VAL A 15 12.80 -2.28 -40.01
C VAL A 15 14.02 -1.85 -39.20
N ASP A 16 15.17 -2.49 -39.45
CA ASP A 16 16.44 -2.14 -38.81
C ASP A 16 16.88 -0.70 -39.19
N PRO A 17 16.96 0.23 -38.22
CA PRO A 17 17.32 1.62 -38.49
C PRO A 17 18.80 1.83 -38.81
N LYS A 18 19.66 0.79 -38.69
CA LYS A 18 21.12 0.87 -38.86
C LYS A 18 21.79 1.88 -37.93
N LEU A 19 21.16 2.16 -36.79
CA LEU A 19 21.63 3.07 -35.76
C LEU A 19 21.44 2.40 -34.40
N ASP A 20 22.49 2.36 -33.59
CA ASP A 20 22.42 1.87 -32.23
C ASP A 20 21.81 2.93 -31.30
N ILE A 21 20.73 2.54 -30.65
CA ILE A 21 19.89 3.36 -29.77
C ILE A 21 19.47 2.58 -28.52
N SER A 22 20.20 1.50 -28.20
CA SER A 22 19.88 0.62 -27.07
C SER A 22 20.11 1.24 -25.69
N ASP A 23 20.91 2.32 -25.58
CA ASP A 23 21.01 3.17 -24.37
C ASP A 23 20.46 4.57 -24.67
N ILE A 24 19.13 4.68 -24.71
CA ILE A 24 18.45 5.94 -25.06
C ILE A 24 18.69 7.04 -24.01
N ASP A 25 18.94 6.65 -22.76
CA ASP A 25 19.22 7.58 -21.68
C ASP A 25 20.64 8.14 -21.76
N GLY A 26 21.62 7.35 -22.19
CA GLY A 26 22.96 7.82 -22.53
C GLY A 26 22.93 8.87 -23.65
N LEU A 27 22.14 8.61 -24.69
CA LEU A 27 21.94 9.55 -25.80
C LEU A 27 21.26 10.85 -25.32
N ARG A 28 20.19 10.74 -24.51
CA ARG A 28 19.50 11.90 -23.91
C ARG A 28 20.47 12.75 -23.10
N ARG A 29 21.19 12.15 -22.14
CA ARG A 29 22.15 12.88 -21.27
C ARG A 29 23.19 13.63 -22.09
N THR A 30 23.70 13.00 -23.15
CA THR A 30 24.68 13.61 -24.04
C THR A 30 24.07 14.79 -24.80
N ALA A 31 22.87 14.63 -25.36
CA ALA A 31 22.17 15.69 -26.07
C ALA A 31 21.83 16.89 -25.17
N GLU A 32 21.31 16.65 -23.97
CA GLU A 32 21.01 17.70 -22.99
C GLU A 32 22.27 18.45 -22.53
N TYR A 33 23.38 17.72 -22.32
CA TYR A 33 24.66 18.32 -21.99
C TYR A 33 25.18 19.24 -23.12
N CYS A 34 25.19 18.75 -24.36
CA CYS A 34 25.69 19.49 -25.52
C CYS A 34 24.82 20.70 -25.85
N ASN A 35 23.50 20.54 -25.81
CA ASN A 35 22.55 21.56 -26.26
C ASN A 35 22.13 22.53 -25.16
N ARG A 36 22.37 22.19 -23.88
CA ARG A 36 21.89 22.96 -22.71
C ARG A 36 20.38 23.16 -22.71
N LEU A 37 19.66 22.25 -23.33
CA LEU A 37 18.20 22.23 -23.43
C LEU A 37 17.70 20.85 -22.98
N PRO A 38 16.67 20.78 -22.14
CA PRO A 38 16.10 19.52 -21.72
C PRO A 38 15.35 18.84 -22.86
N VAL A 39 15.33 17.50 -22.87
CA VAL A 39 14.37 16.74 -23.68
C VAL A 39 13.01 16.82 -23.00
N HIS A 40 11.97 17.12 -23.78
CA HIS A 40 10.61 17.25 -23.24
C HIS A 40 10.11 15.92 -22.64
N GLU A 41 9.38 15.98 -21.53
CA GLU A 41 8.86 14.80 -20.81
C GLU A 41 8.01 13.85 -21.68
N ARG A 42 7.43 14.39 -22.76
CA ARG A 42 6.60 13.64 -23.73
C ARG A 42 7.27 13.46 -25.10
N HIS A 43 8.56 13.75 -25.21
CA HIS A 43 9.30 13.54 -26.46
C HIS A 43 9.26 12.04 -26.81
N PRO A 44 8.83 11.65 -28.03
CA PRO A 44 8.66 10.24 -28.37
C PRO A 44 9.86 9.39 -28.00
N TYR A 45 9.61 8.25 -27.35
CA TYR A 45 10.59 7.27 -26.86
C TYR A 45 11.57 7.73 -25.77
N VAL A 46 11.93 9.02 -25.71
CA VAL A 46 13.00 9.54 -24.83
C VAL A 46 12.43 10.26 -23.60
N GLY A 47 11.24 10.85 -23.69
CA GLY A 47 10.66 11.62 -22.60
C GLY A 47 10.41 10.78 -21.35
N ASP A 48 10.39 11.41 -20.18
CA ASP A 48 10.19 10.73 -18.90
C ASP A 48 8.85 9.99 -18.80
N LEU A 49 7.81 10.44 -19.51
CA LEU A 49 6.44 9.93 -19.35
C LEU A 49 6.00 8.94 -20.42
N VAL A 50 6.88 8.57 -21.36
CA VAL A 50 6.49 7.83 -22.58
C VAL A 50 6.30 6.33 -22.37
N TYR A 51 6.84 5.78 -21.27
CA TYR A 51 6.62 4.39 -20.84
C TYR A 51 5.82 4.31 -19.55
N THR A 52 4.97 5.32 -19.32
CA THR A 52 4.19 5.46 -18.09
C THR A 52 2.70 5.29 -18.37
N ALA A 53 2.02 4.48 -17.56
CA ALA A 53 0.56 4.38 -17.58
C ALA A 53 -0.04 4.88 -16.27
N PHE A 54 -0.82 5.96 -16.35
CA PHE A 54 -1.51 6.56 -15.19
C PHE A 54 -2.89 5.93 -14.92
N SER A 55 -3.53 5.38 -15.95
CA SER A 55 -4.86 4.77 -15.82
C SER A 55 -4.76 3.34 -15.29
N GLY A 56 -5.52 3.02 -14.25
CA GLY A 56 -5.62 1.66 -13.72
C GLY A 56 -6.08 0.62 -14.75
N SER A 57 -6.94 1.01 -15.71
CA SER A 57 -7.35 0.10 -16.80
C SER A 57 -6.23 -0.16 -17.80
N HIS A 58 -5.38 0.84 -18.07
CA HIS A 58 -4.20 0.65 -18.92
C HIS A 58 -3.16 -0.21 -18.20
N GLN A 59 -2.95 0.02 -16.89
CA GLN A 59 -2.05 -0.78 -16.07
C GLN A 59 -2.47 -2.25 -16.03
N ASP A 60 -3.76 -2.55 -15.84
CA ASP A 60 -4.28 -3.93 -15.87
C ASP A 60 -4.06 -4.61 -17.23
N ALA A 61 -4.31 -3.89 -18.32
CA ALA A 61 -4.10 -4.41 -19.68
C ALA A 61 -2.61 -4.64 -20.00
N ILE A 62 -1.73 -3.70 -19.59
CA ILE A 62 -0.27 -3.85 -19.73
C ILE A 62 0.18 -5.08 -18.93
N LYS A 63 -0.26 -5.21 -17.68
CA LYS A 63 0.11 -6.35 -16.83
C LYS A 63 -0.29 -7.68 -17.48
N LYS A 64 -1.53 -7.81 -17.97
CA LYS A 64 -2.00 -9.01 -18.67
C LYS A 64 -1.17 -9.32 -19.92
N GLY A 65 -0.79 -8.30 -20.69
CA GLY A 65 0.09 -8.45 -21.85
C GLY A 65 1.47 -8.97 -21.45
N MET A 66 2.11 -8.31 -20.48
CA MET A 66 3.43 -8.71 -19.95
C MET A 66 3.42 -10.14 -19.38
N ASP A 67 2.40 -10.49 -18.59
CA ASP A 67 2.24 -11.83 -18.01
C ASP A 67 2.07 -12.92 -19.09
N ALA A 68 1.43 -12.58 -20.22
CA ALA A 68 1.19 -13.50 -21.32
C ALA A 68 2.43 -13.74 -22.21
N ILE A 69 3.20 -12.70 -22.49
CA ILE A 69 4.39 -12.80 -23.37
C ILE A 69 5.65 -13.26 -22.63
N GLY A 70 5.68 -13.11 -21.30
CA GLY A 70 6.82 -13.49 -20.47
C GLY A 70 7.95 -12.45 -20.45
N PRO A 71 9.12 -12.80 -19.89
CA PRO A 71 10.26 -11.88 -19.77
C PRO A 71 10.90 -11.53 -21.13
N LYS A 72 11.80 -10.55 -21.11
CA LYS A 72 12.63 -10.21 -22.28
C LYS A 72 13.29 -11.45 -22.87
N ASP A 73 13.34 -11.52 -24.21
CA ASP A 73 13.86 -12.63 -25.01
C ASP A 73 13.01 -13.93 -24.97
N SER A 74 11.88 -13.97 -24.26
CA SER A 74 10.95 -15.13 -24.30
C SER A 74 9.84 -15.02 -25.34
N TYR A 75 9.72 -13.87 -26.02
CA TYR A 75 8.69 -13.60 -27.01
C TYR A 75 9.31 -13.26 -28.37
N GLU A 76 8.62 -13.65 -29.46
CA GLU A 76 9.03 -13.33 -30.84
C GLU A 76 8.44 -11.98 -31.29
N THR A 77 7.20 -11.70 -30.90
CA THR A 77 6.48 -10.45 -31.23
C THR A 77 6.10 -9.73 -29.93
N TRP A 78 6.30 -8.41 -29.88
CA TRP A 78 5.83 -7.59 -28.77
C TRP A 78 4.32 -7.32 -28.91
N GLU A 79 3.53 -7.80 -27.94
CA GLU A 79 2.06 -7.72 -27.97
C GLU A 79 1.46 -7.15 -26.67
N VAL A 80 2.11 -6.13 -26.10
CA VAL A 80 1.64 -5.49 -24.86
C VAL A 80 0.78 -4.26 -25.19
N PRO A 81 -0.48 -4.20 -24.72
CA PRO A 81 -1.34 -3.04 -24.95
C PRO A 81 -0.71 -1.73 -24.47
N TYR A 82 -0.95 -0.63 -25.20
CA TYR A 82 -0.50 0.74 -24.89
C TYR A 82 1.02 0.99 -24.92
N LEU A 83 1.86 -0.05 -24.98
CA LEU A 83 3.32 0.09 -25.14
C LEU A 83 3.70 -0.29 -26.58
N PRO A 84 4.17 0.64 -27.42
CA PRO A 84 4.49 0.36 -28.82
C PRO A 84 5.78 -0.46 -29.01
N ILE A 85 6.58 -0.60 -27.95
CA ILE A 85 7.88 -1.29 -27.92
C ILE A 85 8.12 -1.77 -26.49
N ASP A 86 8.89 -2.84 -26.32
CA ASP A 86 9.49 -3.18 -25.02
C ASP A 86 10.46 -2.07 -24.59
N PRO A 87 10.21 -1.35 -23.48
CA PRO A 87 11.15 -0.35 -22.96
C PRO A 87 12.55 -0.92 -22.73
N ALA A 88 12.67 -2.22 -22.44
CA ALA A 88 13.93 -2.89 -22.19
C ALA A 88 14.81 -3.05 -23.45
N HIS A 89 14.27 -2.85 -24.66
CA HIS A 89 15.08 -2.73 -25.89
C HIS A 89 15.90 -1.43 -25.93
N LEU A 90 15.52 -0.43 -25.12
CA LEU A 90 16.13 0.89 -25.08
C LEU A 90 16.81 1.20 -23.74
N GLY A 91 17.01 0.16 -22.92
CA GLY A 91 17.62 0.31 -21.59
C GLY A 91 16.69 0.91 -20.54
N ARG A 92 15.37 0.96 -20.82
CA ARG A 92 14.36 1.51 -19.92
C ARG A 92 13.44 0.44 -19.37
N SER A 93 12.61 0.83 -18.41
CA SER A 93 11.55 0.00 -17.84
C SER A 93 10.19 0.65 -18.04
N TYR A 94 9.15 -0.17 -18.13
CA TYR A 94 7.78 0.31 -17.94
C TYR A 94 7.62 0.80 -16.50
N GLU A 95 7.16 2.04 -16.33
CA GLU A 95 6.86 2.62 -15.03
C GLU A 95 5.35 2.68 -14.80
N ALA A 96 4.86 1.82 -13.92
CA ALA A 96 3.52 1.99 -13.36
C ALA A 96 3.56 3.12 -12.31
N LEU A 97 3.63 4.38 -12.77
CA LEU A 97 3.43 5.52 -11.87
C LEU A 97 1.96 5.54 -11.45
N ILE A 98 1.68 4.94 -10.29
CA ILE A 98 0.37 5.03 -9.67
C ILE A 98 0.26 6.40 -9.02
N ARG A 99 -0.44 7.30 -9.72
CA ARG A 99 -0.95 8.53 -9.12
C ARG A 99 -2.37 8.26 -8.68
N VAL A 100 -2.65 8.37 -7.38
CA VAL A 100 -4.02 8.24 -6.89
C VAL A 100 -4.68 9.61 -6.94
N ASN A 101 -5.45 9.86 -7.99
CA ASN A 101 -6.34 11.01 -8.06
C ASN A 101 -7.78 10.58 -7.76
N SER A 102 -8.73 11.51 -7.79
CA SER A 102 -10.15 11.24 -7.51
C SER A 102 -10.78 10.18 -8.44
N GLN A 103 -10.13 9.82 -9.55
CA GLN A 103 -10.56 8.75 -10.48
C GLN A 103 -9.76 7.45 -10.37
N SER A 104 -8.59 7.49 -9.73
CA SER A 104 -7.75 6.31 -9.49
C SER A 104 -8.41 5.43 -8.42
N GLY A 105 -9.26 4.50 -8.85
CA GLY A 105 -10.07 3.67 -7.96
C GLY A 105 -9.28 2.77 -7.01
N LYS A 106 -10.01 1.91 -6.29
CA LYS A 106 -9.58 1.00 -5.21
C LYS A 106 -8.32 0.15 -5.47
N GLY A 107 -7.94 -0.05 -6.74
CA GLY A 107 -6.75 -0.83 -7.13
C GLY A 107 -5.43 -0.11 -6.91
N GLY A 108 -5.39 1.23 -7.00
CA GLY A 108 -4.16 2.00 -6.85
C GLY A 108 -3.64 1.97 -5.41
N VAL A 109 -4.53 2.14 -4.44
CA VAL A 109 -4.19 2.10 -3.01
C VAL A 109 -3.65 0.72 -2.61
N ALA A 110 -4.33 -0.36 -2.99
CA ALA A 110 -3.91 -1.71 -2.64
C ALA A 110 -2.52 -2.05 -3.21
N TYR A 111 -2.24 -1.65 -4.45
CA TYR A 111 -0.94 -1.88 -5.05
C TYR A 111 0.14 -1.07 -4.34
N VAL A 112 -0.06 0.24 -4.11
CA VAL A 112 0.95 1.09 -3.47
C VAL A 112 1.30 0.56 -2.08
N MET A 113 0.29 0.21 -1.27
CA MET A 113 0.52 -0.35 0.06
C MET A 113 1.28 -1.68 0.03
N ARG A 114 1.03 -2.53 -0.96
CA ARG A 114 1.75 -3.80 -1.13
C ARG A 114 3.17 -3.60 -1.66
N ALA A 115 3.35 -2.76 -2.68
CA ALA A 115 4.62 -2.58 -3.38
C ALA A 115 5.63 -1.78 -2.55
N GLU A 116 5.19 -0.69 -1.91
CA GLU A 116 6.07 0.21 -1.17
C GLU A 116 6.22 -0.20 0.31
N HIS A 117 5.21 -0.89 0.87
CA HIS A 117 5.16 -1.18 2.30
C HIS A 117 4.92 -2.65 2.64
N GLY A 118 4.81 -3.54 1.64
CA GLY A 118 4.61 -4.97 1.85
C GLY A 118 3.25 -5.33 2.48
N LEU A 119 2.29 -4.41 2.52
CA LEU A 119 0.99 -4.62 3.19
C LEU A 119 -0.07 -5.14 2.21
N ASP A 120 -0.45 -6.41 2.35
CA ASP A 120 -1.55 -7.02 1.60
C ASP A 120 -2.88 -6.76 2.31
N LEU A 121 -3.44 -5.57 2.08
CA LEU A 121 -4.67 -5.14 2.75
C LEU A 121 -5.86 -6.03 2.36
N PRO A 122 -6.67 -6.53 3.31
CA PRO A 122 -7.92 -7.22 3.00
C PRO A 122 -8.85 -6.37 2.12
N ARG A 123 -9.62 -7.01 1.23
CA ARG A 123 -10.42 -6.31 0.23
C ARG A 123 -11.36 -5.24 0.82
N ARG A 124 -11.95 -5.50 1.99
CA ARG A 124 -12.84 -4.56 2.67
C ARG A 124 -12.09 -3.38 3.28
N LEU A 125 -10.89 -3.61 3.83
CA LEU A 125 -9.98 -2.55 4.26
C LEU A 125 -9.51 -1.69 3.09
N GLN A 126 -9.17 -2.28 1.93
CA GLN A 126 -8.85 -1.51 0.73
C GLN A 126 -9.96 -0.53 0.36
N ILE A 127 -11.23 -0.98 0.44
CA ILE A 127 -12.41 -0.15 0.16
C ILE A 127 -12.54 0.97 1.20
N GLU A 128 -12.38 0.66 2.48
CA GLU A 128 -12.48 1.62 3.57
C GLU A 128 -11.43 2.73 3.42
N PHE A 129 -10.15 2.35 3.27
CA PHE A 129 -9.05 3.30 3.17
C PHE A 129 -9.09 4.11 1.86
N SER A 130 -9.54 3.50 0.75
CA SER A 130 -9.72 4.23 -0.52
C SER A 130 -10.70 5.39 -0.39
N LYS A 131 -11.74 5.29 0.45
CA LYS A 131 -12.67 6.40 0.69
C LYS A 131 -11.97 7.56 1.40
N THR A 132 -11.14 7.26 2.40
CA THR A 132 -10.33 8.27 3.10
C THR A 132 -9.43 9.03 2.13
N ILE A 133 -8.73 8.30 1.24
CA ILE A 133 -7.86 8.89 0.22
C ILE A 133 -8.65 9.73 -0.80
N GLN A 134 -9.83 9.26 -1.22
CA GLN A 134 -10.72 10.02 -2.11
C GLN A 134 -11.14 11.35 -1.50
N THR A 135 -11.56 11.37 -0.24
CA THR A 135 -11.93 12.61 0.47
C THR A 135 -10.76 13.59 0.52
N ILE A 136 -9.55 13.12 0.85
CA ILE A 136 -8.36 13.99 0.88
C ILE A 136 -8.04 14.55 -0.52
N ALA A 137 -8.14 13.72 -1.56
CA ALA A 137 -7.89 14.15 -2.94
C ALA A 137 -8.91 15.20 -3.42
N GLU A 138 -10.18 15.03 -3.05
CA GLU A 138 -11.26 15.98 -3.35
C GLU A 138 -11.06 17.31 -2.61
N ASP A 139 -10.73 17.27 -1.31
CA ASP A 139 -10.54 18.47 -0.48
C ASP A 139 -9.30 19.29 -0.90
N THR A 140 -8.23 18.61 -1.29
CA THR A 140 -6.97 19.26 -1.69
C THR A 140 -6.95 19.68 -3.15
N GLY A 141 -7.80 19.08 -3.99
CA GLY A 141 -7.80 19.29 -5.45
C GLY A 141 -6.54 18.79 -6.14
N THR A 142 -5.72 18.00 -5.45
CA THR A 142 -4.41 17.53 -5.92
C THR A 142 -4.33 16.00 -5.92
N GLU A 143 -3.43 15.46 -6.74
CA GLU A 143 -3.12 14.03 -6.75
C GLU A 143 -2.41 13.63 -5.45
N ILE A 144 -2.72 12.44 -4.92
CA ILE A 144 -2.07 11.90 -3.72
C ILE A 144 -0.85 11.09 -4.14
N THR A 145 0.31 11.51 -3.64
CA THR A 145 1.58 10.79 -3.81
C THR A 145 1.63 9.54 -2.91
N PRO A 146 2.47 8.53 -3.24
CA PRO A 146 2.66 7.36 -2.36
C PRO A 146 3.04 7.74 -0.91
N LYS A 147 3.87 8.78 -0.75
CA LYS A 147 4.27 9.29 0.57
C LYS A 147 3.10 9.87 1.36
N GLU A 148 2.23 10.65 0.71
CA GLU A 148 1.02 11.19 1.34
C GLU A 148 0.00 10.09 1.66
N MET A 149 -0.09 9.08 0.80
CA MET A 149 -0.91 7.89 1.06
C MET A 149 -0.42 7.15 2.30
N TRP A 150 0.88 6.89 2.41
CA TRP A 150 1.47 6.29 3.61
C TRP A 150 1.20 7.14 4.86
N THR A 151 1.45 8.45 4.78
CA THR A 151 1.21 9.37 5.89
C THR A 151 -0.26 9.34 6.34
N SER A 152 -1.18 9.27 5.39
CA SER A 152 -2.62 9.15 5.67
C SER A 152 -2.97 7.79 6.28
N PHE A 153 -2.36 6.72 5.79
CA PHE A 153 -2.54 5.36 6.33
C PHE A 153 -2.01 5.27 7.77
N SER A 154 -0.79 5.74 8.02
CA SER A 154 -0.17 5.74 9.33
C SER A 154 -1.00 6.54 10.32
N ARG A 155 -1.42 7.75 9.96
CA ARG A 155 -2.30 8.58 10.82
C ARG A 155 -3.65 7.91 11.11
N GLU A 156 -4.21 7.22 10.13
CA GLU A 156 -5.54 6.61 10.28
C GLU A 156 -5.51 5.34 11.12
N TYR A 157 -4.48 4.50 10.96
CA TYR A 157 -4.46 3.15 11.53
C TYR A 157 -3.35 2.86 12.54
N LEU A 158 -2.20 3.54 12.46
CA LEU A 158 -0.99 3.16 13.22
C LEU A 158 -0.62 4.18 14.32
N GLU A 159 -0.86 5.47 14.08
CA GLU A 159 -0.40 6.54 14.94
C GLU A 159 -1.46 6.96 15.96
N ALA A 160 -0.98 7.37 17.13
CA ALA A 160 -1.80 8.07 18.10
C ALA A 160 -2.08 9.50 17.59
N PRO A 161 -3.32 9.99 17.68
CA PRO A 161 -3.61 11.39 17.37
C PRO A 161 -2.78 12.30 18.31
N GLU A 162 -2.35 13.45 17.81
CA GLU A 162 -1.60 14.45 18.58
C GLU A 162 -2.35 14.84 19.86
N ASN A 163 -3.69 14.90 19.78
CA ASN A 163 -4.58 15.05 20.92
C ASN A 163 -4.99 13.69 21.50
N ARG A 164 -4.18 13.16 22.45
CA ARG A 164 -4.37 11.86 23.10
C ARG A 164 -5.57 11.75 24.06
N THR A 165 -6.48 12.73 24.05
CA THR A 165 -7.59 12.80 25.05
C THR A 165 -8.53 11.60 25.04
N ARG A 166 -8.58 10.81 23.95
CA ARG A 166 -9.30 9.53 23.87
C ARG A 166 -8.50 8.49 23.09
N PHE A 167 -7.45 7.94 23.70
CA PHE A 167 -6.55 6.98 23.05
C PHE A 167 -6.08 5.89 24.02
N ILE A 168 -6.01 4.66 23.52
CA ILE A 168 -5.49 3.50 24.25
C ILE A 168 -4.21 3.04 23.56
N GLU A 169 -3.10 3.06 24.29
CA GLU A 169 -1.80 2.62 23.82
C GLU A 169 -1.43 1.29 24.50
N LEU A 170 -0.93 0.31 23.74
CA LEU A 170 -0.32 -0.90 24.29
C LEU A 170 1.14 -0.59 24.67
N LYS A 171 1.55 -0.94 25.89
CA LYS A 171 2.96 -0.87 26.32
C LYS A 171 3.63 -2.22 26.28
N THR A 172 2.98 -3.23 26.84
CA THR A 172 3.41 -4.62 26.76
C THR A 172 2.21 -5.54 26.91
N ALA A 173 2.34 -6.74 26.39
CA ALA A 173 1.40 -7.81 26.63
C ALA A 173 2.10 -9.16 26.58
N ASP A 174 1.61 -10.04 27.45
CA ASP A 174 1.96 -11.45 27.49
C ASP A 174 0.71 -12.29 27.35
N ALA A 175 0.82 -13.37 26.57
CA ALA A 175 -0.24 -14.36 26.41
C ALA A 175 0.27 -15.74 26.82
N ILE A 176 -0.51 -16.42 27.66
CA ILE A 176 -0.27 -17.82 28.03
C ILE A 176 -1.40 -18.65 27.45
N THR A 177 -1.06 -19.58 26.55
CA THR A 177 -2.02 -20.51 25.95
C THR A 177 -1.86 -21.89 26.59
N SER A 178 -2.98 -22.48 27.02
CA SER A 178 -3.04 -23.81 27.63
C SER A 178 -4.29 -24.54 27.14
N GLY A 179 -4.10 -25.53 26.26
CA GLY A 179 -5.21 -26.18 25.56
C GLY A 179 -6.01 -25.16 24.74
N ASP A 180 -7.34 -25.22 24.82
CA ASP A 180 -8.25 -24.35 24.08
C ASP A 180 -8.50 -22.99 24.75
N LYS A 181 -7.62 -22.57 25.67
CA LYS A 181 -7.76 -21.31 26.40
C LYS A 181 -6.46 -20.51 26.37
N ALA A 182 -6.59 -19.21 26.15
CA ALA A 182 -5.53 -18.23 26.32
C ALA A 182 -5.87 -17.27 27.47
N ARG A 183 -4.85 -16.83 28.19
CA ARG A 183 -4.91 -15.73 29.14
C ARG A 183 -3.98 -14.63 28.66
N VAL A 184 -4.48 -13.40 28.57
CA VAL A 184 -3.69 -12.22 28.24
C VAL A 184 -3.59 -11.32 29.46
N THR A 185 -2.39 -10.82 29.74
CA THR A 185 -2.16 -9.67 30.63
C THR A 185 -1.53 -8.57 29.78
N ALA A 186 -2.12 -7.38 29.77
CA ALA A 186 -1.63 -6.27 28.98
C ALA A 186 -1.51 -5.00 29.83
N GLU A 187 -0.41 -4.30 29.67
CA GLU A 187 -0.19 -2.96 30.20
C GLU A 187 -0.58 -1.94 29.13
N LEU A 188 -1.56 -1.10 29.46
CA LEU A 188 -2.14 -0.10 28.59
C LEU A 188 -1.91 1.29 29.18
N VAL A 189 -1.88 2.30 28.31
CA VAL A 189 -2.12 3.69 28.72
C VAL A 189 -3.46 4.10 28.14
N VAL A 190 -4.46 4.29 28.99
CA VAL A 190 -5.83 4.63 28.62
C VAL A 190 -6.05 6.10 28.94
N ASP A 191 -6.19 6.93 27.89
CA ASP A 191 -6.44 8.36 28.00
C ASP A 191 -5.42 9.10 28.89
N GLY A 192 -4.17 8.61 28.87
CA GLY A 192 -3.05 9.12 29.68
C GLY A 192 -2.75 8.32 30.95
N ASP A 193 -3.69 7.50 31.42
CA ASP A 193 -3.55 6.76 32.68
C ASP A 193 -3.07 5.31 32.45
N PRO A 194 -1.98 4.88 33.10
CA PRO A 194 -1.54 3.49 33.06
C PRO A 194 -2.58 2.54 33.66
N ARG A 195 -2.88 1.44 32.97
CA ARG A 195 -3.79 0.39 33.42
C ARG A 195 -3.27 -0.99 33.06
N ILE A 196 -3.49 -1.95 33.94
CA ILE A 196 -3.23 -3.36 33.65
C ILE A 196 -4.57 -4.07 33.49
N VAL A 197 -4.77 -4.69 32.32
CA VAL A 197 -5.98 -5.46 32.02
C VAL A 197 -5.65 -6.95 31.89
N ARG A 198 -6.57 -7.80 32.33
CA ARG A 198 -6.44 -9.25 32.23
C ARG A 198 -7.71 -9.85 31.67
N GLY A 199 -7.56 -10.87 30.84
CA GLY A 199 -8.70 -11.57 30.27
C GLY A 199 -8.37 -12.97 29.82
N THR A 200 -9.41 -13.75 29.61
CA THR A 200 -9.32 -15.13 29.13
C THR A 200 -10.26 -15.37 27.97
N GLY A 201 -9.87 -16.20 27.02
CA GLY A 201 -10.68 -16.52 25.84
C GLY A 201 -10.15 -17.75 25.12
N SER A 202 -10.77 -18.11 23.99
CA SER A 202 -10.35 -19.24 23.14
C SER A 202 -9.01 -19.03 22.43
N GLY A 203 -8.50 -17.79 22.42
CA GLY A 203 -7.22 -17.40 21.86
C GLY A 203 -6.82 -16.00 22.33
N PRO A 204 -5.61 -15.51 22.00
CA PRO A 204 -5.11 -14.24 22.52
C PRO A 204 -6.00 -13.03 22.20
N ILE A 205 -6.52 -12.94 20.97
CA ILE A 205 -7.46 -11.87 20.59
C ILE A 205 -8.74 -11.93 21.43
N ALA A 206 -9.36 -13.12 21.55
CA ALA A 206 -10.56 -13.28 22.35
C ALA A 206 -10.33 -12.96 23.85
N ALA A 207 -9.18 -13.37 24.39
CA ALA A 207 -8.78 -13.06 25.76
C ALA A 207 -8.58 -11.56 25.98
N PHE A 208 -7.93 -10.88 25.04
CA PHE A 208 -7.73 -9.43 25.10
C PHE A 208 -9.05 -8.67 24.95
N MET A 209 -9.93 -9.07 24.04
CA MET A 209 -11.29 -8.50 23.92
C MET A 209 -12.10 -8.66 25.21
N GLY A 210 -12.00 -9.82 25.86
CA GLY A 210 -12.59 -10.03 27.18
C GLY A 210 -12.04 -9.05 28.23
N ALA A 211 -10.72 -8.83 28.24
CA ALA A 211 -10.07 -7.88 29.13
C ALA A 211 -10.55 -6.43 28.87
N LEU A 212 -10.66 -6.02 27.61
CA LEU A 212 -11.13 -4.69 27.22
C LEU A 212 -12.61 -4.48 27.62
N ARG A 213 -13.45 -5.50 27.44
CA ARG A 213 -14.86 -5.45 27.86
C ARG A 213 -14.98 -5.32 29.38
N GLU A 214 -14.29 -6.15 30.14
CA GLU A 214 -14.39 -6.19 31.61
C GLU A 214 -13.81 -4.93 32.27
N HIS A 215 -12.61 -4.49 31.84
CA HIS A 215 -11.89 -3.42 32.52
C HIS A 215 -12.20 -2.02 31.98
N LEU A 216 -12.61 -1.91 30.71
CA LEU A 216 -12.78 -0.63 30.02
C LEU A 216 -14.18 -0.43 29.44
N GLY A 217 -15.08 -1.41 29.54
CA GLY A 217 -16.45 -1.33 29.02
C GLY A 217 -16.52 -1.27 27.50
N ILE A 218 -15.49 -1.75 26.79
CA ILE A 218 -15.45 -1.75 25.33
C ILE A 218 -16.20 -2.98 24.82
N ASP A 219 -17.38 -2.77 24.27
CA ASP A 219 -18.20 -3.84 23.70
C ASP A 219 -18.14 -3.81 22.17
N LEU A 220 -17.12 -4.45 21.60
CA LEU A 220 -16.95 -4.63 20.15
C LEU A 220 -16.85 -6.12 19.82
N GLU A 221 -17.31 -6.49 18.64
CA GLU A 221 -17.22 -7.85 18.10
C GLU A 221 -16.15 -7.92 17.02
N VAL A 222 -15.29 -8.95 17.07
CA VAL A 222 -14.35 -9.28 15.98
C VAL A 222 -15.10 -10.01 14.90
N VAL A 223 -15.13 -9.46 13.69
CA VAL A 223 -15.83 -10.02 12.52
C VAL A 223 -14.88 -10.80 11.63
N ASP A 224 -13.68 -10.28 11.41
CA ASP A 224 -12.69 -10.86 10.52
C ASP A 224 -11.27 -10.59 11.04
N TYR A 225 -10.35 -11.49 10.71
CA TYR A 225 -8.96 -11.42 11.10
C TYR A 225 -8.06 -11.98 10.00
N VAL A 226 -7.05 -11.20 9.61
CA VAL A 226 -6.04 -11.62 8.64
C VAL A 226 -4.66 -11.22 9.16
N GLU A 227 -3.67 -12.07 8.98
CA GLU A 227 -2.27 -11.77 9.29
C GLU A 227 -1.34 -12.26 8.16
N HIS A 228 -0.23 -11.56 7.95
CA HIS A 228 0.88 -12.04 7.12
C HIS A 228 2.21 -11.39 7.53
N ALA A 229 3.31 -11.99 7.11
CA ALA A 229 4.64 -11.37 7.22
C ALA A 229 4.81 -10.29 6.14
N VAL A 230 5.40 -9.15 6.49
CA VAL A 230 5.68 -8.02 5.56
C VAL A 230 6.96 -8.25 4.77
N ALA A 231 7.94 -8.94 5.35
CA ALA A 231 9.23 -9.28 4.73
C ALA A 231 9.60 -10.75 5.00
N ALA A 232 10.54 -11.29 4.23
CA ALA A 232 11.08 -12.63 4.46
C ALA A 232 12.31 -12.56 5.39
N GLY A 233 12.39 -13.45 6.38
CA GLY A 233 13.52 -13.55 7.31
C GLY A 233 13.08 -13.76 8.76
N THR A 234 14.06 -13.99 9.66
CA THR A 234 13.81 -14.20 11.09
C THR A 234 13.42 -12.93 11.85
N ASP A 235 13.71 -11.75 11.28
CA ASP A 235 13.35 -10.43 11.82
C ASP A 235 12.15 -9.81 11.07
N ALA A 236 11.33 -10.64 10.45
CA ALA A 236 10.18 -10.18 9.68
C ALA A 236 9.13 -9.51 10.58
N THR A 237 8.71 -8.30 10.21
CA THR A 237 7.55 -7.64 10.82
C THR A 237 6.27 -8.36 10.42
N ALA A 238 5.41 -8.66 11.39
CA ALA A 238 4.07 -9.17 11.16
C ALA A 238 3.10 -8.00 10.95
N ALA A 239 2.21 -8.14 9.97
CA ALA A 239 1.05 -7.28 9.78
C ALA A 239 -0.21 -8.04 10.17
N ALA A 240 -1.03 -7.43 11.02
CA ALA A 240 -2.32 -7.95 11.42
C ALA A 240 -3.43 -6.94 11.08
N TYR A 241 -4.56 -7.47 10.64
CA TYR A 241 -5.75 -6.72 10.28
C TYR A 241 -6.94 -7.31 11.01
N VAL A 242 -7.69 -6.46 11.74
CA VAL A 242 -8.86 -6.88 12.49
C VAL A 242 -10.05 -6.05 12.03
N GLU A 243 -11.12 -6.70 11.62
CA GLU A 243 -12.41 -6.04 11.40
C GLU A 243 -13.24 -6.12 12.68
N MET A 244 -13.68 -4.97 13.18
CA MET A 244 -14.56 -4.89 14.34
C MET A 244 -15.90 -4.28 14.00
N LYS A 245 -16.91 -4.72 14.74
CA LYS A 245 -18.28 -4.21 14.66
C LYS A 245 -18.76 -3.74 16.03
N SER A 246 -19.36 -2.55 16.07
CA SER A 246 -20.03 -2.03 17.28
C SER A 246 -21.46 -2.57 17.43
N PRO A 247 -22.08 -2.46 18.61
CA PRO A 247 -23.47 -2.86 18.84
C PRO A 247 -24.46 -2.11 17.92
N GLU A 248 -24.14 -0.88 17.53
CA GLU A 248 -24.90 -0.05 16.59
C GLU A 248 -24.70 -0.48 15.13
N GLY A 249 -23.84 -1.47 14.88
CA GLY A 249 -23.58 -2.04 13.56
C GLY A 249 -22.50 -1.30 12.75
N GLN A 250 -21.83 -0.31 13.33
CA GLN A 250 -20.71 0.36 12.66
C GLN A 250 -19.54 -0.62 12.54
N VAL A 251 -18.94 -0.70 11.36
CA VAL A 251 -17.78 -1.55 11.09
C VAL A 251 -16.55 -0.67 10.89
N ARG A 252 -15.45 -0.99 11.57
CA ARG A 252 -14.14 -0.34 11.39
C ARG A 252 -13.03 -1.39 11.41
N TRP A 253 -12.06 -1.21 10.52
CA TRP A 253 -10.83 -1.98 10.52
C TRP A 253 -9.77 -1.40 11.46
N GLY A 254 -8.92 -2.26 12.01
CA GLY A 254 -7.69 -1.89 12.69
C GLY A 254 -6.50 -2.60 12.06
N VAL A 255 -5.35 -1.94 12.10
CA VAL A 255 -4.09 -2.46 11.57
C VAL A 255 -3.03 -2.40 12.64
N GLY A 256 -2.23 -3.45 12.76
CA GLY A 256 -1.08 -3.51 13.66
C GLY A 256 0.13 -4.05 12.94
N LEU A 257 1.28 -3.42 13.17
CA LEU A 257 2.58 -3.83 12.66
C LEU A 257 3.51 -4.03 13.85
N ASP A 258 4.08 -5.22 14.00
CA ASP A 258 5.05 -5.49 15.05
C ASP A 258 5.92 -6.71 14.68
N PRO A 259 7.22 -6.75 15.06
CA PRO A 259 8.02 -7.97 14.93
C PRO A 259 7.44 -9.18 15.67
N ASN A 260 6.69 -8.95 16.74
CA ASN A 260 5.99 -9.98 17.49
C ASN A 260 4.54 -10.11 17.00
N ILE A 261 4.19 -11.29 16.49
CA ILE A 261 2.86 -11.61 15.96
C ILE A 261 1.74 -11.27 16.97
N LEU A 262 1.93 -11.60 18.26
CA LEU A 262 0.95 -11.27 19.30
C LEU A 262 0.76 -9.75 19.39
N HIS A 263 1.85 -8.99 19.47
CA HIS A 263 1.77 -7.53 19.59
C HIS A 263 1.15 -6.92 18.34
N ALA A 264 1.47 -7.42 17.14
CA ALA A 264 0.81 -7.00 15.90
C ALA A 264 -0.70 -7.20 15.97
N SER A 265 -1.18 -8.38 16.41
CA SER A 265 -2.61 -8.65 16.57
C SER A 265 -3.27 -7.72 17.61
N LEU A 266 -2.62 -7.49 18.75
CA LEU A 266 -3.17 -6.63 19.81
C LEU A 266 -3.14 -5.14 19.41
N HIS A 267 -2.13 -4.70 18.67
CA HIS A 267 -2.10 -3.38 18.05
C HIS A 267 -3.22 -3.20 17.03
N ALA A 268 -3.50 -4.21 16.20
CA ALA A 268 -4.63 -4.17 15.27
C ALA A 268 -5.97 -4.06 16.01
N VAL A 269 -6.14 -4.77 17.13
CA VAL A 269 -7.31 -4.62 18.00
C VAL A 269 -7.43 -3.20 18.54
N LEU A 270 -6.37 -2.66 19.14
CA LEU A 270 -6.40 -1.30 19.71
C LEU A 270 -6.58 -0.23 18.64
N SER A 271 -6.03 -0.43 17.44
CA SER A 271 -6.26 0.42 16.28
C SER A 271 -7.77 0.51 15.98
N ALA A 272 -8.46 -0.62 15.84
CA ALA A 272 -9.91 -0.65 15.61
C ALA A 272 -10.70 -0.01 16.77
N VAL A 273 -10.34 -0.33 18.02
CA VAL A 273 -10.95 0.23 19.23
C VAL A 273 -10.81 1.75 19.25
N ASN A 274 -9.60 2.26 19.08
CA ASN A 274 -9.33 3.69 19.08
C ASN A 274 -10.08 4.38 17.96
N ARG A 275 -10.14 3.77 16.78
CA ARG A 275 -10.97 4.27 15.69
C ARG A 275 -12.42 4.35 16.11
N HIS A 276 -13.04 3.33 16.71
CA HIS A 276 -14.40 3.40 17.27
C HIS A 276 -14.60 4.48 18.35
N ARG A 277 -13.57 4.76 19.16
CA ARG A 277 -13.63 5.78 20.23
C ARG A 277 -13.45 7.22 19.73
N ARG A 278 -12.95 7.44 18.51
CA ARG A 278 -12.84 8.78 17.91
C ARG A 278 -14.22 9.41 17.83
N VAL A 279 -14.39 10.52 18.55
CA VAL A 279 -15.55 11.40 18.36
C VAL A 279 -15.33 12.06 17.00
N SER A 280 -16.29 11.91 16.07
CA SER A 280 -16.25 12.68 14.83
C SER A 280 -16.18 14.18 15.20
N PRO A 281 -15.29 14.96 14.57
CA PRO A 281 -15.27 16.41 14.77
C PRO A 281 -16.63 17.05 14.46
#